data_AF-A0AAV5TFS7-F1
#
_entry.id   AF-A0AAV5TFS7-F1
#
_cell.length_a   1.000
_cell.length_b   1.000
_cell.length_c   1.000
_cell.angle_alpha   90.00
_cell.angle_beta   90.00
_cell.angle_gamma   90.00
#
_symmetry.space_group_name_H-M   'P 1'
#
loop_
_entity.id
_entity.type
_entity.pdbx_description
1 polymer ?
#
loop_
_entity_poly.entity_id
_entity_poly.type
_entity_poly.pdbx_seq_one_letter_code
_entity_poly.pdbx_strand_id
1 'polypeptide(L)'
;IESSVDSGGDYCKPQSIWNFADRCDYVRSVDACEGGGYLSWTVYVYCSEDEVAKWFIVAAGVLFLLILFLMLSTSADDFFCPNISTIVNKLSISENLAGVTFMAFGNGAPDVFTSLASVVSSPSPRADLALGSILGGAIFVTSIVLSGVVLTRPFKAAVWSTLRDLAFFIVTIGFILLVF
;
A
#
# COMPACT_ATOMS: atom_id res chain seq x y z
N ILE A 1 -1.11 32.27 -26.11
CA ILE A 1 -1.64 32.23 -24.73
C ILE A 1 -0.79 31.18 -24.05
N GLU A 2 0.20 31.68 -23.31
CA GLU A 2 1.22 30.91 -22.60
C GLU A 2 0.50 30.12 -21.51
N SER A 3 0.25 28.82 -21.75
CA SER A 3 -0.26 27.93 -20.71
C SER A 3 0.91 27.63 -19.78
N SER A 4 1.09 28.47 -18.77
CA SER A 4 1.97 28.19 -17.63
C SER A 4 1.67 26.79 -17.14
N VAL A 5 2.60 25.86 -17.41
CA VAL A 5 2.69 24.58 -16.73
C VAL A 5 2.80 24.93 -15.26
N ASP A 6 1.70 24.77 -14.53
CA ASP A 6 1.65 24.98 -13.10
C ASP A 6 2.44 23.86 -12.44
N SER A 7 3.76 24.03 -12.40
CA SER A 7 4.71 23.10 -11.80
C SER A 7 4.64 23.09 -10.25
N GLY A 8 3.62 23.71 -9.66
CA GLY A 8 3.49 23.95 -8.21
C GLY A 8 2.34 23.20 -7.53
N GLY A 9 1.62 22.32 -8.21
CA GLY A 9 0.55 21.53 -7.60
C GLY A 9 1.07 20.34 -6.78
N ASP A 10 0.65 20.20 -5.53
CA ASP A 10 0.96 19.05 -4.65
C ASP A 10 0.44 17.70 -5.20
N TYR A 11 -0.37 17.72 -6.26
CA TYR A 11 -1.02 16.54 -6.85
C TYR A 11 -0.87 16.46 -8.38
N CYS A 12 -0.65 15.25 -8.89
CA CYS A 12 -0.63 14.98 -10.34
C CYS A 12 -2.04 15.01 -10.92
N LYS A 13 -2.41 16.09 -11.61
CA LYS A 13 -3.71 16.22 -12.30
C LYS A 13 -3.55 16.70 -13.75
N PRO A 14 -3.31 15.78 -14.70
CA PRO A 14 -3.33 16.14 -16.12
C PRO A 14 -4.74 16.59 -16.52
N GLN A 15 -4.86 17.73 -17.20
CA GLN A 15 -6.17 18.23 -17.63
C GLN A 15 -6.71 17.38 -18.79
N SER A 16 -8.00 17.07 -18.74
CA SER A 16 -8.67 16.28 -19.78
C SER A 16 -8.77 17.02 -21.12
N ILE A 17 -8.70 18.35 -21.10
CA ILE A 17 -8.80 19.22 -22.28
C ILE A 17 -7.51 19.29 -23.10
N TRP A 18 -6.39 18.83 -22.53
CA TRP A 18 -5.08 18.84 -23.18
C TRP A 18 -4.96 17.76 -24.26
N ASN A 19 -4.13 18.01 -25.27
CA ASN A 19 -3.82 16.98 -26.27
C ASN A 19 -3.01 15.85 -25.64
N PHE A 20 -2.94 14.71 -26.32
CA PHE A 20 -2.19 13.54 -25.83
C PHE A 20 -0.72 13.88 -25.56
N ALA A 21 -0.06 14.61 -26.47
CA ALA A 21 1.32 15.05 -26.31
C ALA A 21 1.51 15.92 -25.06
N ASP A 22 0.67 16.94 -24.89
CA ASP A 22 0.73 17.85 -23.73
C ASP A 22 0.50 17.11 -22.40
N ARG A 23 -0.41 16.12 -22.38
CA ARG A 23 -0.65 15.27 -21.20
C ARG A 23 0.56 14.40 -20.86
N CYS A 24 1.18 13.78 -21.87
CA CYS A 24 2.35 12.95 -21.67
C CYS A 24 3.57 13.77 -21.23
N ASP A 25 3.78 14.94 -21.82
CA ASP A 25 4.86 15.85 -21.47
C ASP A 25 4.70 16.40 -20.05
N TYR A 26 3.46 16.71 -19.63
CA TYR A 26 3.18 17.08 -18.24
C TYR A 26 3.55 15.95 -17.26
N VAL A 27 3.09 14.72 -17.50
CA VAL A 27 3.34 13.58 -16.60
C VAL A 27 4.83 13.23 -16.50
N ARG A 28 5.61 13.47 -17.56
CA ARG A 28 7.07 13.25 -17.56
C ARG A 28 7.87 14.38 -16.92
N SER A 29 7.35 15.61 -16.94
CA SER A 29 8.09 16.79 -16.49
C SER A 29 7.81 17.17 -15.03
N VAL A 30 6.69 16.72 -14.48
CA VAL A 30 6.25 17.10 -13.13
C VAL A 30 6.59 16.00 -12.12
N ASP A 31 7.40 16.36 -11.11
CA ASP A 31 7.79 15.47 -10.01
C ASP A 31 6.56 14.91 -9.29
N ALA A 32 5.50 15.71 -9.07
CA ALA A 32 4.24 15.29 -8.44
C ALA A 32 3.56 14.08 -9.11
N CYS A 33 3.89 13.76 -10.37
CA CYS A 33 3.40 12.59 -11.10
C CYS A 33 4.25 11.32 -10.92
N GLU A 34 5.39 11.43 -10.28
CA GLU A 34 6.28 10.33 -9.94
C GLU A 34 5.79 9.63 -8.66
N GLY A 35 5.56 8.33 -8.73
CA GLY A 35 5.00 7.53 -7.61
C GLY A 35 6.03 7.00 -6.62
N GLY A 36 7.30 7.43 -6.71
CA GLY A 36 8.38 7.02 -5.80
C GLY A 36 8.84 5.57 -5.93
N GLY A 37 8.60 4.90 -7.07
CA GLY A 37 8.97 3.51 -7.31
C GLY A 37 9.65 3.28 -8.66
N TYR A 38 10.25 2.10 -8.84
CA TYR A 38 10.96 1.72 -10.08
C TYR A 38 10.07 1.68 -11.33
N LEU A 39 8.75 1.57 -11.16
CA LEU A 39 7.76 1.52 -12.24
C LEU A 39 6.88 2.78 -12.19
N SER A 40 7.07 3.68 -13.16
CA SER A 40 6.23 4.88 -13.32
C SER A 40 4.91 4.55 -14.02
N TRP A 41 3.96 4.00 -13.27
CA TRP A 41 2.65 3.59 -13.78
C TRP A 41 1.87 4.72 -14.47
N THR A 42 1.99 5.94 -13.94
CA THR A 42 1.37 7.15 -14.50
C THR A 42 1.83 7.40 -15.94
N VAL A 43 3.12 7.28 -16.22
CA VAL A 43 3.67 7.41 -17.58
C VAL A 43 3.13 6.32 -18.49
N TYR A 44 3.12 5.05 -18.05
CA TYR A 44 2.65 3.94 -18.89
C TYR A 44 1.17 4.05 -19.29
N VAL A 45 0.31 4.56 -18.39
CA VAL A 45 -1.13 4.69 -18.67
C VAL A 45 -1.45 5.97 -19.44
N TYR A 46 -0.87 7.11 -19.05
CA TYR A 46 -1.21 8.41 -19.66
C TYR A 46 -0.47 8.69 -20.97
N CYS A 47 0.71 8.09 -21.20
CA CYS A 47 1.47 8.22 -22.45
C CYS A 47 1.24 7.07 -23.44
N SER A 48 0.13 6.33 -23.33
CA SER A 48 -0.32 5.41 -24.37
C SER A 48 -1.47 6.09 -25.13
N GLU A 49 -1.36 6.27 -26.45
CA GLU A 49 -2.43 6.92 -27.23
C GLU A 49 -3.53 5.90 -27.55
N ASP A 50 -3.13 4.66 -27.87
CA ASP A 50 -4.02 3.56 -28.23
C ASP A 50 -4.83 3.05 -27.04
N GLU A 51 -6.15 3.18 -27.10
CA GLU A 51 -7.08 2.67 -26.08
C GLU A 51 -6.89 1.15 -25.83
N VAL A 52 -6.66 0.37 -26.89
CA VAL A 52 -6.44 -1.07 -26.76
C VAL A 52 -5.15 -1.38 -25.99
N ALA A 53 -4.10 -0.61 -26.24
CA ALA A 53 -2.82 -0.77 -25.55
C ALA A 53 -2.93 -0.40 -24.06
N LYS A 54 -3.68 0.66 -23.71
CA LYS A 54 -3.96 1.04 -22.32
C LYS A 54 -4.60 -0.11 -21.54
N TRP A 55 -5.69 -0.67 -22.06
CA TRP A 55 -6.38 -1.78 -21.40
C TRP A 55 -5.50 -3.03 -21.29
N PHE A 56 -4.66 -3.29 -22.29
CA PHE A 56 -3.69 -4.38 -22.23
C PHE A 56 -2.64 -4.16 -21.13
N ILE A 57 -2.10 -2.94 -21.00
CA ILE A 57 -1.15 -2.59 -19.93
C ILE A 57 -1.80 -2.73 -18.56
N VAL A 58 -3.03 -2.21 -18.37
CA VAL A 58 -3.81 -2.35 -17.13
C VAL A 58 -4.04 -3.81 -16.78
N ALA A 59 -4.50 -4.62 -17.74
CA ALA A 59 -4.75 -6.04 -17.54
C ALA A 59 -3.46 -6.81 -17.20
N ALA A 60 -2.35 -6.53 -17.90
CA ALA A 60 -1.05 -7.12 -17.62
C ALA A 60 -0.53 -6.73 -16.23
N GLY A 61 -0.71 -5.47 -15.82
CA GLY A 61 -0.36 -4.98 -14.48
C GLY A 61 -1.17 -5.69 -13.39
N VAL A 62 -2.48 -5.84 -13.57
CA VAL A 62 -3.34 -6.58 -12.63
C VAL A 62 -2.93 -8.05 -12.55
N LEU A 63 -2.67 -8.69 -13.69
CA LEU A 63 -2.19 -10.07 -13.73
C LEU A 63 -0.84 -10.22 -13.01
N PHE A 64 0.08 -9.28 -13.23
CA PHE A 64 1.37 -9.27 -12.55
C PHE A 64 1.23 -9.13 -11.03
N LEU A 65 0.37 -8.21 -10.56
CA LEU A 65 0.06 -8.06 -9.13
C LEU A 65 -0.57 -9.33 -8.53
N LEU A 66 -1.45 -10.01 -9.26
CA LEU A 66 -2.01 -11.29 -8.82
C LEU A 66 -0.94 -12.37 -8.70
N ILE A 67 -0.03 -12.46 -9.68
CA ILE A 67 1.09 -13.42 -9.62
C ILE A 67 1.97 -13.11 -8.41
N LEU A 68 2.35 -11.85 -8.18
CA LEU A 68 3.14 -11.46 -7.01
C LEU A 68 2.42 -11.79 -5.70
N PHE A 69 1.12 -11.51 -5.61
CA PHE A 69 0.32 -11.84 -4.44
C PHE A 69 0.31 -13.34 -4.16
N LEU A 70 0.11 -14.17 -5.20
CA LEU A 70 0.14 -15.63 -5.06
C LEU A 70 1.53 -16.13 -4.65
N MET A 71 2.60 -15.61 -5.25
CA MET A 71 3.98 -15.96 -4.90
C MET A 71 4.31 -15.60 -3.44
N LEU A 72 3.87 -14.42 -2.98
CA LEU A 72 4.04 -14.00 -1.59
C LEU A 72 3.22 -14.87 -0.64
N SER A 73 1.97 -15.20 -1.00
CA SER A 73 1.10 -16.06 -0.20
C SER A 73 1.70 -17.45 -0.03
N THR A 74 2.11 -18.11 -1.11
CA THR A 74 2.72 -19.45 -1.02
C THR A 74 4.06 -19.41 -0.28
N SER A 75 4.86 -18.35 -0.49
CA SER A 75 6.11 -18.17 0.26
C SER A 75 5.86 -17.98 1.76
N ALA A 76 4.79 -17.26 2.12
CA ALA A 76 4.41 -17.06 3.50
C ALA A 76 3.97 -18.37 4.18
N ASP A 77 3.18 -19.18 3.49
CA ASP A 77 2.65 -20.44 4.02
C ASP A 77 3.72 -21.54 4.11
N ASP A 78 4.50 -21.74 3.05
CA ASP A 78 5.44 -22.87 2.94
C ASP A 78 6.80 -22.58 3.58
N PHE A 79 7.24 -21.32 3.60
CA PHE A 79 8.57 -20.96 4.11
C PHE A 79 8.49 -20.10 5.37
N PHE A 80 7.75 -18.99 5.36
CA PHE A 80 7.77 -18.07 6.49
C PHE A 80 7.19 -18.69 7.77
N CYS A 81 5.99 -19.28 7.71
CA CYS A 81 5.32 -19.84 8.88
C CYS A 81 6.10 -20.99 9.56
N PRO A 82 6.62 -22.01 8.84
CA PRO A 82 7.38 -23.09 9.46
C PRO A 82 8.70 -22.64 10.09
N ASN A 83 9.36 -21.65 9.47
CA ASN A 83 10.60 -21.09 10.02
C ASN A 83 10.33 -20.34 11.33
N ILE A 84 9.23 -19.57 11.42
CA ILE A 84 8.82 -18.91 12.67
C ILE A 84 8.54 -19.95 13.76
N SER A 85 7.76 -21.00 13.48
CA SER A 85 7.48 -22.04 14.49
C SER A 85 8.77 -22.73 14.98
N THR A 86 9.73 -22.98 14.09
CA THR A 86 11.03 -23.54 14.48
C THR A 86 11.82 -22.60 15.42
N ILE A 87 11.82 -21.31 15.13
CA ILE A 87 12.46 -20.27 15.97
C ILE A 87 11.77 -20.23 17.34
N VAL A 88 10.45 -20.19 17.37
CA VAL A 88 9.62 -20.10 18.58
C VAL A 88 9.83 -21.31 19.48
N ASN A 89 9.88 -22.51 18.90
CA ASN A 89 10.21 -23.74 19.61
C ASN A 89 11.61 -23.70 20.22
N LYS A 90 12.61 -23.16 19.51
CA LYS A 90 13.98 -23.00 20.05
C LYS A 90 14.07 -21.97 21.16
N LEU A 91 13.35 -20.86 21.05
CA LEU A 91 13.30 -19.82 22.08
C LEU A 91 12.36 -20.16 23.25
N SER A 92 11.63 -21.29 23.19
CA SER A 92 10.62 -21.68 24.19
C SER A 92 9.55 -20.60 24.41
N ILE A 93 9.19 -19.88 23.35
CA ILE A 93 8.16 -18.84 23.36
C ILE A 93 6.81 -19.45 22.95
N SER A 94 5.69 -18.88 23.37
CA SER A 94 4.36 -19.31 22.90
C SER A 94 4.12 -18.92 21.44
N GLU A 95 3.51 -19.81 20.65
CA GLU A 95 3.10 -19.53 19.26
C GLU A 95 2.19 -18.30 19.13
N ASN A 96 1.35 -18.02 20.15
CA ASN A 96 0.54 -16.81 20.18
C ASN A 96 1.39 -15.53 20.19
N LEU A 97 2.48 -15.52 20.97
CA LEU A 97 3.42 -14.38 21.02
C LEU A 97 4.17 -14.23 19.69
N ALA A 98 4.44 -15.34 19.01
CA ALA A 98 5.07 -15.33 17.70
C ALA A 98 4.19 -14.67 16.62
N GLY A 99 2.90 -15.01 16.61
CA GLY A 99 1.93 -14.41 15.71
C GLY A 99 1.80 -12.90 15.90
N VAL A 100 1.66 -12.44 17.15
CA VAL A 100 1.54 -11.00 17.44
C VAL A 100 2.82 -10.20 17.24
N THR A 101 3.99 -10.85 17.11
CA THR A 101 5.28 -10.17 16.99
C THR A 101 5.94 -10.40 15.63
N PHE A 102 6.34 -11.64 15.32
CA PHE A 102 7.10 -11.94 14.11
C PHE A 102 6.22 -11.87 12.85
N MET A 103 5.00 -12.41 12.90
CA MET A 103 4.08 -12.30 11.75
C MET A 103 3.62 -10.86 11.56
N ALA A 104 3.30 -10.15 12.65
CA ALA A 104 2.96 -8.73 12.59
C ALA A 104 4.10 -7.88 12.00
N PHE A 105 5.34 -8.13 12.42
CA PHE A 105 6.52 -7.44 11.88
C PHE A 105 6.76 -7.78 10.41
N GLY A 106 6.64 -9.05 10.02
CA GLY A 106 6.80 -9.49 8.63
C GLY A 106 5.81 -8.82 7.68
N ASN A 107 4.56 -8.64 8.12
CA ASN A 107 3.54 -7.95 7.34
C ASN A 107 3.80 -6.43 7.23
N GLY A 108 4.20 -5.78 8.34
CA GLY A 108 4.41 -4.32 8.36
C GLY A 108 5.74 -3.83 7.77
N ALA A 109 6.75 -4.70 7.67
CA ALA A 109 8.05 -4.34 7.11
C ALA A 109 7.99 -3.73 5.70
N PRO A 110 7.35 -4.37 4.68
CA PRO A 110 7.24 -3.78 3.34
C PRO A 110 6.49 -2.44 3.31
N ASP A 111 5.49 -2.25 4.17
CA ASP A 111 4.74 -0.99 4.26
C ASP A 111 5.62 0.16 4.79
N VAL A 112 6.43 -0.13 5.81
CA VAL A 112 7.40 0.83 6.35
C VAL A 112 8.47 1.16 5.31
N PHE A 113 9.01 0.18 4.60
CA PHE A 113 10.02 0.43 3.55
C PHE A 113 9.45 1.23 2.38
N THR A 114 8.25 0.91 1.92
CA THR A 114 7.55 1.68 0.88
C THR A 114 7.32 3.13 1.32
N SER A 115 6.86 3.32 2.55
CA SER A 115 6.62 4.64 3.12
C SER A 115 7.91 5.45 3.25
N LEU A 116 8.98 4.83 3.75
CA LEU A 116 10.29 5.46 3.83
C LEU A 116 10.83 5.81 2.43
N ALA A 117 10.69 4.90 1.47
CA ALA A 117 11.11 5.14 0.09
C ALA A 117 10.38 6.34 -0.52
N SER A 118 9.07 6.51 -0.24
CA SER A 118 8.30 7.64 -0.74
C SER A 118 8.71 9.01 -0.15
N VAL A 119 9.25 9.01 1.07
CA VAL A 119 9.73 10.23 1.75
C VAL A 119 11.18 10.54 1.39
N VAL A 120 12.02 9.52 1.23
CA VAL A 120 13.47 9.67 1.01
C VAL A 120 13.84 9.79 -0.46
N SER A 121 13.10 9.15 -1.37
CA SER A 121 13.47 9.07 -2.80
C SER A 121 12.91 10.23 -3.63
N SER A 122 11.91 10.96 -3.13
CA SER A 122 11.30 12.07 -3.87
C SER A 122 11.87 13.41 -3.41
N PRO A 123 12.17 14.36 -4.32
CA PRO A 123 12.57 15.72 -3.98
C PRO A 123 11.54 16.45 -3.11
N SER A 124 10.27 16.08 -3.26
CA SER A 124 9.13 16.55 -2.46
C SER A 124 8.67 15.45 -1.49
N PRO A 125 8.87 15.58 -0.16
CA PRO A 125 8.44 14.55 0.79
C PRO A 125 6.92 14.38 0.79
N ARG A 126 6.42 13.22 0.38
CA ARG A 126 4.98 12.95 0.30
C ARG A 126 4.46 12.15 1.49
N ALA A 127 4.55 12.78 2.67
CA ALA A 127 4.11 12.18 3.92
C ALA A 127 2.63 11.77 3.88
N ASP A 128 1.76 12.56 3.23
CA ASP A 128 0.32 12.32 3.18
C ASP A 128 -0.05 11.04 2.41
N LEU A 129 0.68 10.77 1.32
CA LEU A 129 0.51 9.54 0.53
C LEU A 129 0.98 8.31 1.30
N ALA A 130 2.08 8.42 2.04
CA ALA A 130 2.58 7.36 2.91
C ALA A 130 1.64 7.08 4.09
N LEU A 131 1.12 8.13 4.73
CA LEU A 131 0.15 7.99 5.81
C LEU A 131 -1.16 7.38 5.31
N GLY A 132 -1.64 7.83 4.14
CA GLY A 132 -2.84 7.29 3.51
C GLY A 132 -2.73 5.79 3.21
N SER A 133 -1.58 5.31 2.73
CA SER A 133 -1.37 3.89 2.45
C SER A 133 -1.33 3.04 3.73
N ILE A 134 -0.60 3.47 4.77
CA ILE A 134 -0.52 2.78 6.06
C ILE A 134 -1.91 2.71 6.72
N LEU A 135 -2.62 3.84 6.79
CA LEU A 135 -3.95 3.90 7.40
C LEU A 135 -4.97 3.07 6.62
N GLY A 136 -4.95 3.16 5.29
CA GLY A 136 -5.81 2.36 4.42
C GLY A 136 -5.56 0.85 4.58
N GLY A 137 -4.29 0.44 4.65
CA GLY A 137 -3.91 -0.95 4.91
C GLY A 137 -4.39 -1.46 6.26
N ALA A 138 -4.23 -0.66 7.32
CA ALA A 138 -4.71 -1.02 8.65
C ALA A 138 -6.24 -1.15 8.71
N ILE A 139 -6.98 -0.24 8.06
CA ILE A 139 -8.44 -0.35 7.93
C ILE A 139 -8.80 -1.62 7.15
N PHE A 140 -8.16 -1.88 6.00
CA PHE A 140 -8.42 -3.06 5.18
C PHE A 140 -8.23 -4.38 5.95
N VAL A 141 -7.14 -4.53 6.70
CA VAL A 141 -6.87 -5.72 7.50
C VAL A 141 -7.89 -5.89 8.63
N THR A 142 -8.22 -4.81 9.33
CA THR A 142 -9.18 -4.86 10.45
C THR A 142 -10.63 -5.07 10.00
N SER A 143 -11.02 -4.58 8.82
CA SER A 143 -12.39 -4.72 8.32
C SER A 143 -12.58 -5.99 7.49
N ILE A 144 -11.76 -6.21 6.45
CA ILE A 144 -11.96 -7.27 5.47
C ILE A 144 -11.29 -8.56 5.92
N VAL A 145 -10.00 -8.53 6.27
CA VAL A 145 -9.26 -9.74 6.62
C VAL A 145 -9.80 -10.35 7.90
N LEU A 146 -9.96 -9.56 8.96
CA LEU A 146 -10.53 -10.04 10.23
C LEU A 146 -11.95 -10.59 10.04
N SER A 147 -12.81 -9.90 9.29
CA SER A 147 -14.17 -10.40 9.01
C SER A 147 -14.14 -11.72 8.24
N GLY A 148 -13.22 -11.88 7.29
CA GLY A 148 -13.02 -13.13 6.55
C GLY A 148 -12.57 -14.28 7.46
N VAL A 149 -11.63 -14.03 8.37
CA VAL A 149 -11.15 -15.04 9.34
C VAL A 149 -12.28 -15.47 10.28
N VAL A 150 -13.05 -14.52 10.81
CA VAL A 150 -14.18 -14.83 11.72
C VAL A 150 -15.25 -15.66 11.00
N LEU A 151 -15.53 -15.37 9.72
CA LEU A 151 -16.51 -16.10 8.92
C LEU A 151 -16.04 -17.53 8.58
N THR A 152 -14.76 -17.70 8.27
CA THR A 152 -14.20 -19.01 7.87
C THR A 152 -13.93 -19.93 9.06
N ARG A 153 -13.48 -19.38 10.19
CA ARG A 153 -13.16 -20.13 11.40
C ARG A 153 -13.65 -19.36 12.62
N PRO A 154 -14.84 -19.67 13.17
CA PRO A 154 -15.31 -19.01 14.38
C PRO A 154 -14.41 -19.41 15.55
N PHE A 155 -13.69 -18.43 16.11
CA PHE A 155 -12.89 -18.58 17.31
C PHE A 155 -13.42 -17.68 18.42
N LYS A 156 -13.20 -18.04 19.70
CA LYS A 156 -13.51 -17.16 20.83
C LYS A 156 -12.48 -16.04 20.87
N ALA A 157 -12.75 -14.97 20.14
CA ALA A 157 -11.99 -13.74 20.26
C ALA A 157 -12.19 -13.13 21.66
N ALA A 158 -11.12 -12.63 22.27
CA ALA A 158 -11.22 -11.82 23.48
C ALA A 158 -11.82 -10.45 23.13
N VAL A 159 -13.16 -10.39 23.06
CA VAL A 159 -13.94 -9.23 22.60
C VAL A 159 -13.47 -7.92 23.26
N TRP A 160 -13.15 -7.98 24.56
CA TRP A 160 -12.62 -6.84 25.30
C TRP A 160 -11.27 -6.34 24.81
N SER A 161 -10.35 -7.24 24.45
CA SER A 161 -9.04 -6.85 23.93
C SER A 161 -9.18 -6.27 22.52
N THR A 162 -9.98 -6.91 21.66
CA THR A 162 -10.25 -6.43 20.30
C THR A 162 -10.95 -5.06 20.30
N LEU A 163 -11.94 -4.86 21.18
CA LEU A 163 -12.64 -3.58 21.30
C LEU A 163 -11.71 -2.47 21.78
N ARG A 164 -10.83 -2.76 22.74
CA ARG A 164 -9.81 -1.83 23.21
C ARG A 164 -8.87 -1.43 22.07
N ASP A 165 -8.35 -2.41 21.33
CA ASP A 165 -7.39 -2.16 20.25
C ASP A 165 -8.05 -1.37 19.09
N LEU A 166 -9.32 -1.68 18.77
CA LEU A 166 -10.12 -0.91 17.81
C LEU A 166 -10.39 0.53 18.29
N ALA A 167 -10.69 0.72 19.58
CA ALA A 167 -10.90 2.05 20.14
C ALA A 167 -9.62 2.90 20.07
N PHE A 168 -8.47 2.34 20.42
CA PHE A 168 -7.17 3.01 20.24
C PHE A 168 -6.90 3.37 18.78
N PHE A 169 -7.24 2.48 17.84
CA PHE A 169 -7.11 2.73 16.42
C PHE A 169 -7.98 3.90 15.95
N ILE A 170 -9.25 3.94 16.36
CA ILE A 170 -10.19 5.04 16.02
C ILE A 170 -9.71 6.36 16.64
N VAL A 171 -9.26 6.36 17.90
CA VAL A 171 -8.71 7.56 18.55
C VAL A 171 -7.47 8.06 17.83
N THR A 172 -6.59 7.17 17.40
CA THR A 172 -5.36 7.52 16.66
C THR A 172 -5.71 8.13 15.31
N ILE A 173 -6.64 7.53 14.56
CA ILE A 173 -7.13 8.11 13.30
C ILE A 173 -7.76 9.48 13.53
N GLY A 174 -8.62 9.61 14.55
CA GLY A 174 -9.25 10.88 14.90
C GLY A 174 -8.26 11.97 15.28
N PHE A 175 -7.17 11.61 15.97
CA PHE A 175 -6.09 12.53 16.29
C PHE A 175 -5.30 12.95 15.04
N ILE A 176 -4.97 12.00 14.17
CA ILE A 176 -4.29 12.31 12.90
C ILE A 176 -5.15 13.25 12.04
N LEU A 177 -6.45 12.97 11.89
CA LEU A 177 -7.39 13.83 11.14
C LEU A 177 -7.65 15.20 11.79
N LEU A 178 -7.29 15.39 13.06
CA LEU A 178 -7.39 16.70 13.71
C LEU A 178 -6.14 17.55 13.48
N VAL A 179 -4.98 16.89 13.41
CA VAL A 179 -3.67 17.53 13.25
C VAL A 179 -3.39 17.90 11.79
N PHE A 180 -3.88 17.11 10.84
CA PHE A 180 -3.80 17.33 9.40
C PHE A 180 -5.15 17.80 8.86
#